data_AF-A0A3P1STM0-F1
#
_entry.id   AF-A0A3P1STM0-F1
#
_cell.length_a   1.000
_cell.length_b   1.000
_cell.length_c   1.000
_cell.angle_alpha   90.00
_cell.angle_beta   90.00
_cell.angle_gamma   90.00
#
_symmetry.space_group_name_H-M   'P 1'
#
loop_
_entity.id
_entity.type
_entity.pdbx_description
1 polymer ?
#
loop_
_entity_poly.entity_id
_entity_poly.type
_entity_poly.pdbx_seq_one_letter_code
_entity_poly.pdbx_strand_id
1 'polypeptide(L)'
;MSQILTSLIERVRADYQALMEKEEGRFPYTTAEQLCNEKLYLNADQLAGIIAEDPTLLAARAGNLIASEKEKLNPSVGMIISANIATAMMEGLVELALEKGWLSLDAEGRLMLDADELKLPEPQAAEVDYSESETAKENLTQPGASILSQLMATAEAAYSALLNTEQQDAYGLALQVASEHSLFAPDDIAPLVAENPLLLGMRGDNMMDQEMFEGDPPAGMVISAHLTQMIVSQLLELAVEQGAIGTDSSGHPLIPEVSDNSVLH
;
A
#
# COMPACT_ATOMS: atom_id res chain seq x y z
N MET A 1 7.60 1.87 -15.88
CA MET A 1 7.10 3.23 -16.14
C MET A 1 5.76 3.11 -16.84
N SER A 2 4.69 3.30 -16.07
CA SER A 2 3.30 3.17 -16.50
C SER A 2 2.92 4.22 -17.55
N GLN A 3 2.25 3.77 -18.63
CA GLN A 3 1.69 4.67 -19.64
C GLN A 3 0.48 5.41 -19.10
N ILE A 4 -0.34 4.76 -18.27
CA ILE A 4 -1.49 5.37 -17.60
C ILE A 4 -1.02 6.52 -16.71
N LEU A 5 -0.02 6.27 -15.85
CA LEU A 5 0.53 7.30 -14.97
C LEU A 5 1.17 8.44 -15.74
N THR A 6 1.95 8.14 -16.78
CA THR A 6 2.57 9.16 -17.63
C THR A 6 1.50 10.07 -18.25
N SER A 7 0.44 9.47 -18.81
CA SER A 7 -0.66 10.23 -19.43
C SER A 7 -1.44 11.07 -18.40
N LEU A 8 -1.63 10.55 -17.19
CA LEU A 8 -2.28 11.27 -16.09
C LEU A 8 -1.46 12.48 -15.67
N ILE A 9 -0.15 12.30 -15.46
CA ILE A 9 0.79 13.36 -15.09
C ILE A 9 0.83 14.45 -16.16
N GLU A 10 0.91 14.07 -17.44
CA GLU A 10 0.90 15.03 -18.55
C GLU A 10 -0.40 15.84 -18.60
N ARG A 11 -1.55 15.19 -18.33
CA ARG A 11 -2.84 15.88 -18.25
C ARG A 11 -2.89 16.87 -17.08
N VAL A 12 -2.46 16.46 -15.89
CA VAL A 12 -2.41 17.35 -14.71
C VAL A 12 -1.49 18.54 -14.98
N ARG A 13 -0.34 18.32 -15.62
CA ARG A 13 0.57 19.41 -16.00
C ARG A 13 -0.07 20.37 -17.00
N ALA A 14 -0.76 19.85 -18.01
CA ALA A 14 -1.46 20.67 -19.00
C ALA A 14 -2.61 21.47 -18.38
N ASP A 15 -3.40 20.86 -17.49
CA ASP A 15 -4.49 21.50 -16.76
C ASP A 15 -3.94 22.63 -15.86
N TYR A 16 -2.85 22.37 -15.13
CA TYR A 16 -2.17 23.38 -14.32
C TYR A 16 -1.71 24.57 -15.17
N GLN A 17 -1.00 24.30 -16.27
CA GLN A 17 -0.51 25.37 -17.14
C GLN A 17 -1.65 26.22 -17.70
N ALA A 18 -2.75 25.60 -18.14
CA ALA A 18 -3.91 26.31 -18.66
C ALA A 18 -4.59 27.20 -17.59
N LEU A 19 -4.66 26.73 -16.34
CA LEU A 19 -5.19 27.51 -15.22
C LEU A 19 -4.29 28.71 -14.91
N MET A 20 -2.98 28.47 -14.78
CA MET A 20 -2.01 29.51 -14.46
C MET A 20 -1.91 30.58 -15.56
N GLU A 21 -2.00 30.21 -16.83
CA GLU A 21 -2.01 31.16 -17.94
C GLU A 21 -3.29 32.01 -17.95
N LYS A 22 -4.43 31.42 -17.59
CA LYS A 22 -5.73 32.13 -17.53
C LYS A 22 -5.81 33.10 -16.35
N GLU A 23 -5.21 32.76 -15.22
CA GLU A 23 -5.22 33.56 -14.00
C GLU A 23 -3.96 34.43 -13.83
N GLU A 24 -3.17 34.59 -14.89
CA GLU A 24 -1.95 35.40 -14.93
C GLU A 24 -0.92 35.05 -13.83
N GLY A 25 -0.80 33.76 -13.50
CA GLY A 25 0.17 33.31 -12.50
C GLY A 25 -0.29 33.44 -11.06
N ARG A 26 -1.58 33.67 -10.80
CA ARG A 26 -2.10 33.87 -9.44
C ARG A 26 -2.18 32.55 -8.65
N PHE A 27 -1.68 32.58 -7.42
CA PHE A 27 -1.72 31.48 -6.44
C PHE A 27 -1.22 30.11 -6.95
N PRO A 28 0.00 30.08 -7.53
CA PRO A 28 0.55 28.92 -8.21
C PRO A 28 0.70 27.69 -7.30
N TYR A 29 1.00 27.88 -6.02
CA TYR A 29 1.21 26.77 -5.10
C TYR A 29 -0.13 26.15 -4.70
N THR A 30 -1.10 26.99 -4.28
CA THR A 30 -2.44 26.51 -3.89
C THR A 30 -3.17 25.85 -5.05
N THR A 31 -3.04 26.38 -6.27
CA THR A 31 -3.64 25.76 -7.47
C THR A 31 -2.99 24.40 -7.78
N ALA A 32 -1.68 24.26 -7.62
CA ALA A 32 -1.00 22.99 -7.82
C ALA A 32 -1.50 21.94 -6.81
N GLU A 33 -1.57 22.32 -5.54
CA GLU A 33 -2.00 21.44 -4.45
C GLU A 33 -3.45 20.98 -4.64
N GLN A 34 -4.35 21.91 -4.96
CA GLN A 34 -5.74 21.59 -5.25
C GLN A 34 -5.86 20.62 -6.43
N LEU A 35 -5.13 20.86 -7.51
CA LEU A 35 -5.19 20.01 -8.70
C LEU A 35 -4.65 18.60 -8.43
N CYS A 36 -3.55 18.48 -7.68
CA CYS A 36 -3.01 17.20 -7.26
C CYS A 36 -4.02 16.42 -6.39
N ASN A 37 -4.64 17.09 -5.40
CA ASN A 37 -5.66 16.47 -4.55
C ASN A 37 -6.87 15.98 -5.34
N GLU A 38 -7.34 16.75 -6.33
CA GLU A 38 -8.50 16.40 -7.14
C GLU A 38 -8.23 15.32 -8.20
N LYS A 39 -7.01 15.22 -8.72
CA LYS A 39 -6.70 14.40 -9.91
C LYS A 39 -5.85 13.16 -9.62
N LEU A 40 -5.09 13.14 -8.53
CA LEU A 40 -4.09 12.10 -8.26
C LEU A 40 -4.45 11.17 -7.11
N TYR A 41 -5.44 11.52 -6.30
CA TYR A 41 -6.05 10.61 -5.34
C TYR A 41 -7.12 9.77 -6.05
N LEU A 42 -6.63 8.74 -6.74
CA LEU A 42 -7.42 7.85 -7.57
C LEU A 42 -8.17 6.82 -6.74
N ASN A 43 -9.28 6.31 -7.27
CA ASN A 43 -9.97 5.17 -6.65
C ASN A 43 -9.15 3.88 -6.77
N ALA A 44 -9.55 2.84 -6.02
CA ALA A 44 -8.84 1.56 -5.97
C ALA A 44 -8.64 0.93 -7.36
N ASP A 45 -9.66 0.93 -8.21
CA ASP A 45 -9.62 0.32 -9.55
C ASP A 45 -8.62 1.02 -10.48
N GLN A 46 -8.63 2.34 -10.50
CA GLN A 46 -7.69 3.14 -11.30
C GLN A 46 -6.26 2.98 -10.81
N LEU A 47 -6.06 3.00 -9.49
CA LEU A 47 -4.74 2.86 -8.89
C LEU A 47 -4.16 1.45 -9.12
N ALA A 48 -4.99 0.41 -9.01
CA ALA A 48 -4.59 -0.97 -9.33
C ALA A 48 -4.12 -1.11 -10.79
N GLY A 49 -4.81 -0.47 -11.73
CA GLY A 49 -4.38 -0.44 -13.13
C GLY A 49 -3.00 0.20 -13.33
N ILE A 50 -2.69 1.26 -12.59
CA ILE A 50 -1.36 1.90 -12.62
C ILE A 50 -0.30 0.99 -12.00
N ILE A 51 -0.59 0.36 -10.85
CA ILE A 51 0.34 -0.54 -10.16
C ILE A 51 0.66 -1.77 -11.02
N ALA A 52 -0.31 -2.27 -11.79
CA ALA A 52 -0.09 -3.37 -12.73
C ALA A 52 0.94 -3.03 -13.83
N GLU A 53 1.00 -1.77 -14.27
CA GLU A 53 1.99 -1.31 -15.25
C GLU A 53 3.31 -0.85 -14.61
N ASP A 54 3.27 -0.40 -13.36
CA ASP A 54 4.44 0.04 -12.60
C ASP A 54 4.42 -0.48 -11.16
N PRO A 55 4.86 -1.74 -10.95
CA PRO A 55 4.88 -2.35 -9.62
C PRO A 55 5.75 -1.58 -8.62
N THR A 56 6.74 -0.81 -9.09
CA THR A 56 7.68 -0.08 -8.21
C THR A 56 6.98 0.91 -7.26
N LEU A 57 5.76 1.31 -7.57
CA LEU A 57 4.90 2.13 -6.70
C LEU A 57 4.59 1.46 -5.36
N LEU A 58 4.62 0.13 -5.27
CA LEU A 58 4.47 -0.59 -4.00
C LEU A 58 5.65 -0.39 -3.04
N ALA A 59 6.77 0.17 -3.51
CA ALA A 59 7.88 0.56 -2.64
C ALA A 59 7.65 1.93 -1.96
N ALA A 60 6.56 2.63 -2.28
CA ALA A 60 6.19 3.91 -1.68
C ALA A 60 6.06 3.82 -0.16
N ARG A 61 6.39 4.91 0.54
CA ARG A 61 6.36 5.01 2.00
C ARG A 61 5.51 6.22 2.43
N ALA A 62 4.89 6.15 3.59
CA ALA A 62 3.98 7.20 4.04
C ALA A 62 4.75 8.48 4.39
N GLY A 63 5.86 8.33 5.12
CA GLY A 63 6.65 9.44 5.65
C GLY A 63 5.76 10.50 6.32
N ASN A 64 5.94 11.76 5.91
CA ASN A 64 5.08 12.88 6.33
C ASN A 64 4.14 13.36 5.21
N LEU A 65 3.86 12.51 4.22
CA LEU A 65 3.13 12.90 3.00
C LEU A 65 1.60 12.84 3.16
N ILE A 66 1.11 12.16 4.21
CA ILE A 66 -0.33 11.98 4.42
C ILE A 66 -0.90 13.22 5.13
N ALA A 67 -1.60 14.06 4.37
CA ALA A 67 -2.25 15.27 4.87
C ALA A 67 -3.54 15.00 5.69
N SER A 68 -4.22 13.89 5.42
CA SER A 68 -5.47 13.56 6.13
C SER A 68 -5.19 13.09 7.57
N GLU A 69 -5.69 13.83 8.55
CA GLU A 69 -5.54 13.50 9.98
C GLU A 69 -6.15 12.12 10.35
N LYS A 70 -7.15 11.64 9.61
CA LYS A 70 -7.74 10.30 9.82
C LYS A 70 -6.80 9.18 9.36
N GLU A 71 -6.02 9.42 8.30
CA GLU A 71 -5.16 8.43 7.68
C GLU A 71 -3.72 8.51 8.20
N LYS A 72 -3.29 9.66 8.72
CA LYS A 72 -1.89 9.94 9.08
C LYS A 72 -1.23 8.94 10.02
N LEU A 73 -1.99 8.38 10.98
CA LEU A 73 -1.45 7.45 11.97
C LEU A 73 -1.41 6.00 11.50
N ASN A 74 -2.28 5.62 10.56
CA ASN A 74 -2.37 4.25 10.07
C ASN A 74 -2.91 4.27 8.63
N PRO A 75 -2.12 4.76 7.66
CA PRO A 75 -2.61 4.99 6.32
C PRO A 75 -2.89 3.67 5.60
N SER A 76 -3.92 3.69 4.75
CA SER A 76 -4.13 2.59 3.80
C SER A 76 -3.05 2.56 2.72
N VAL A 77 -2.79 1.37 2.16
CA VAL A 77 -1.81 1.18 1.07
C VAL A 77 -2.07 2.11 -0.11
N GLY A 78 -3.33 2.23 -0.54
CA GLY A 78 -3.72 3.12 -1.62
C GLY A 78 -3.44 4.59 -1.31
N MET A 79 -3.66 5.00 -0.06
CA MET A 79 -3.37 6.36 0.40
C MET A 79 -1.87 6.67 0.36
N ILE A 80 -1.02 5.73 0.78
CA ILE A 80 0.45 5.87 0.70
C ILE A 80 0.89 6.11 -0.75
N ILE A 81 0.43 5.26 -1.67
CA ILE A 81 0.84 5.32 -3.08
C ILE A 81 0.35 6.61 -3.73
N SER A 82 -0.92 6.97 -3.55
CA SER A 82 -1.49 8.20 -4.10
C SER A 82 -0.80 9.46 -3.57
N ALA A 83 -0.47 9.51 -2.27
CA ALA A 83 0.26 10.64 -1.70
C ALA A 83 1.69 10.77 -2.26
N ASN A 84 2.37 9.66 -2.53
CA ASN A 84 3.69 9.68 -3.19
C ASN A 84 3.59 10.19 -4.63
N ILE A 85 2.59 9.74 -5.39
CA ILE A 85 2.34 10.25 -6.75
C ILE A 85 2.04 11.75 -6.72
N ALA A 86 1.17 12.18 -5.81
CA ALA A 86 0.80 13.58 -5.65
C ALA A 86 2.00 14.45 -5.27
N THR A 87 2.84 13.99 -4.35
CA THR A 87 4.05 14.71 -3.91
C THR A 87 5.05 14.86 -5.05
N ALA A 88 5.34 13.78 -5.77
CA ALA A 88 6.24 13.83 -6.93
C ALA A 88 5.71 14.78 -8.02
N MET A 89 4.38 14.83 -8.21
CA MET A 89 3.77 15.77 -9.15
C MET A 89 3.83 17.21 -8.64
N MET A 90 3.62 17.44 -7.34
CA MET A 90 3.75 18.77 -6.73
C MET A 90 5.15 19.34 -6.94
N GLU A 91 6.20 18.55 -6.73
CA GLU A 91 7.58 18.96 -7.00
C GLU A 91 7.76 19.41 -8.46
N GLY A 92 7.23 18.63 -9.41
CA GLY A 92 7.29 18.96 -10.84
C GLY A 92 6.47 20.19 -11.24
N LEU A 93 5.33 20.44 -10.60
CA LEU A 93 4.52 21.64 -10.83
C LEU A 93 5.17 22.90 -10.25
N VAL A 94 5.79 22.79 -9.09
CA VAL A 94 6.55 23.88 -8.47
C VAL A 94 7.76 24.25 -9.33
N GLU A 95 8.50 23.26 -9.84
CA GLU A 95 9.61 23.50 -10.77
C GLU A 95 9.13 24.25 -12.03
N LEU A 96 8.02 23.81 -12.63
CA LEU A 96 7.41 24.50 -13.77
C LEU A 96 7.01 25.95 -13.44
N ALA A 97 6.43 26.19 -12.27
CA ALA A 97 6.02 27.53 -11.84
C ALA A 97 7.23 28.44 -11.61
N LEU A 98 8.36 27.91 -11.11
CA LEU A 98 9.63 28.64 -10.99
C LEU A 98 10.19 28.98 -12.38
N GLU A 99 10.20 28.03 -13.31
CA GLU A 99 10.66 28.24 -14.69
C GLU A 99 9.86 29.31 -15.43
N LYS A 100 8.54 29.36 -15.20
CA LYS A 100 7.62 30.34 -15.79
C LYS A 100 7.60 31.69 -15.05
N GLY A 101 8.27 31.78 -13.91
CA GLY A 101 8.34 32.99 -13.08
C GLY A 101 7.07 33.30 -12.31
N TRP A 102 6.19 32.32 -12.11
CA TRP A 102 5.01 32.44 -11.25
C TRP A 102 5.37 32.29 -9.76
N LEU A 103 6.38 31.47 -9.47
CA LEU A 103 6.98 31.35 -8.14
C LEU A 103 8.40 31.91 -8.14
N SER A 104 8.89 32.24 -6.95
CA SER A 104 10.27 32.65 -6.74
C SER A 104 10.82 32.07 -5.45
N LEU A 105 12.15 32.01 -5.36
CA LEU A 105 12.86 31.55 -4.17
C LEU A 105 13.45 32.75 -3.41
N ASP A 106 13.50 32.65 -2.08
CA ASP A 106 14.22 33.60 -1.24
C ASP A 106 15.74 33.36 -1.27
N ALA A 107 16.50 34.17 -0.53
CA ALA A 107 17.95 34.05 -0.44
C ALA A 107 18.44 32.75 0.21
N GLU A 108 17.56 32.05 0.93
CA GLU A 108 17.80 30.77 1.58
C GLU A 108 17.31 29.57 0.75
N GLY A 109 16.75 29.82 -0.45
CA GLY A 109 16.23 28.78 -1.35
C GLY A 109 14.84 28.26 -0.97
N ARG A 110 14.07 28.99 -0.16
CA ARG A 110 12.69 28.67 0.20
C ARG A 110 11.70 29.33 -0.74
N LEU A 111 10.58 28.68 -0.99
CA LEU A 111 9.49 29.24 -1.80
C LEU A 111 8.94 30.52 -1.18
N MET A 112 8.92 31.61 -1.95
CA MET A 112 8.24 32.84 -1.58
C MET A 112 6.83 32.81 -2.16
N LEU A 113 5.85 32.60 -1.28
CA LEU A 113 4.44 32.68 -1.61
C LEU A 113 3.90 34.10 -1.40
N ASP A 114 2.87 34.47 -2.16
CA ASP A 114 2.19 35.75 -1.96
C ASP A 114 1.53 35.78 -0.57
N ALA A 115 1.56 36.93 0.11
CA ALA A 115 0.89 37.11 1.39
C ALA A 115 -0.63 36.87 1.31
N ASP A 116 -1.24 37.06 0.15
CA ASP A 116 -2.64 36.73 -0.07
C ASP A 116 -2.87 35.23 -0.30
N GLU A 117 -1.88 34.51 -0.84
CA GLU A 117 -1.90 33.04 -0.96
C GLU A 117 -1.79 32.37 0.42
N LEU A 118 -0.90 32.88 1.27
CA LEU A 118 -0.72 32.39 2.65
C LEU A 118 -1.96 32.57 3.54
N LYS A 119 -2.91 33.44 3.14
CA LYS A 119 -4.18 33.64 3.86
C LYS A 119 -5.27 32.68 3.38
N LEU A 120 -5.06 32.00 2.26
CA LEU A 120 -6.02 31.02 1.78
C LEU A 120 -6.04 29.82 2.72
N PRO A 121 -7.23 29.22 2.95
CA PRO A 121 -7.29 27.97 3.66
C PRO A 121 -6.53 26.90 2.87
N GLU A 122 -5.82 26.02 3.58
CA GLU A 122 -5.21 24.85 2.96
C GLU A 122 -6.29 24.03 2.24
N PRO A 123 -6.01 23.51 1.02
CA PRO A 123 -6.91 22.62 0.32
C PRO A 123 -7.30 21.44 1.20
N GLN A 124 -8.57 21.03 1.12
CA GLN A 124 -9.01 19.85 1.87
C GLN A 124 -8.25 18.62 1.39
N ALA A 125 -7.72 17.85 2.35
CA ALA A 125 -7.10 16.57 2.06
C ALA A 125 -8.12 15.66 1.37
N ALA A 126 -7.69 14.98 0.31
CA ALA A 126 -8.54 14.03 -0.38
C ALA A 126 -8.87 12.83 0.54
N GLU A 127 -10.16 12.52 0.66
CA GLU A 127 -10.65 11.31 1.33
C GLU A 127 -11.09 10.32 0.23
N VAL A 128 -10.28 9.29 -0.01
CA VAL A 128 -10.61 8.19 -0.93
C VAL A 128 -10.83 6.93 -0.12
N ASP A 129 -11.96 6.27 -0.36
CA ASP A 129 -12.25 4.98 0.22
C ASP A 129 -11.72 3.85 -0.68
N TYR A 130 -10.65 3.19 -0.24
CA TYR A 130 -10.05 2.04 -0.93
C TYR A 130 -10.71 0.70 -0.53
N SER A 131 -11.78 0.71 0.26
CA SER A 131 -12.59 -0.47 0.59
C SER A 131 -13.68 -0.77 -0.44
N GLU A 132 -13.80 0.07 -1.48
CA GLU A 132 -14.74 -0.12 -2.59
C GLU A 132 -13.98 -0.36 -3.91
N SER A 133 -14.38 -1.40 -4.65
CA SER A 133 -13.85 -1.71 -5.98
C SER A 133 -14.90 -2.47 -6.79
N GLU A 134 -15.17 -2.03 -8.02
CA GLU A 134 -16.04 -2.76 -8.93
C GLU A 134 -15.29 -3.94 -9.57
N THR A 135 -13.99 -3.78 -9.87
CA THR A 135 -13.15 -4.87 -10.40
C THR A 135 -13.12 -6.06 -9.45
N ALA A 136 -12.96 -5.82 -8.14
CA ALA A 136 -12.99 -6.89 -7.15
C ALA A 136 -14.33 -7.62 -7.11
N LYS A 137 -15.46 -6.88 -7.18
CA LYS A 137 -16.80 -7.47 -7.23
C LYS A 137 -17.02 -8.32 -8.49
N GLU A 138 -16.58 -7.83 -9.64
CA GLU A 138 -16.67 -8.56 -10.90
C GLU A 138 -15.82 -9.84 -10.85
N ASN A 139 -14.57 -9.75 -10.39
CA ASN A 139 -13.65 -10.88 -10.31
C ASN A 139 -14.12 -11.96 -9.34
N LEU A 140 -14.80 -11.61 -8.24
CA LEU A 140 -15.42 -12.58 -7.33
C LEU A 140 -16.47 -13.47 -8.01
N THR A 141 -17.10 -13.00 -9.08
CA THR A 141 -18.12 -13.77 -9.82
C THR A 141 -17.55 -14.59 -10.98
N GLN A 142 -16.27 -14.40 -11.32
CA GLN A 142 -15.66 -15.09 -12.44
C GLN A 142 -15.31 -16.55 -12.10
N PRO A 143 -15.54 -17.49 -13.04
CA PRO A 143 -15.16 -18.88 -12.84
C PRO A 143 -13.64 -19.04 -13.00
N GLY A 144 -12.98 -19.59 -11.98
CA GLY A 144 -11.55 -19.87 -11.99
C GLY A 144 -10.96 -19.91 -10.58
N ALA A 145 -9.73 -20.40 -10.45
CA ALA A 145 -8.97 -20.25 -9.21
C ALA A 145 -8.26 -18.89 -9.26
N SER A 146 -8.53 -18.03 -8.28
CA SER A 146 -7.82 -16.75 -8.14
C SER A 146 -6.33 -16.98 -7.91
N ILE A 147 -5.50 -15.98 -8.20
CA ILE A 147 -4.06 -16.04 -7.94
C ILE A 147 -3.82 -16.33 -6.45
N LEU A 148 -4.60 -15.68 -5.58
CA LEU A 148 -4.53 -15.92 -4.14
C LEU A 148 -4.88 -17.36 -3.76
N SER A 149 -5.94 -17.94 -4.33
CA SER A 149 -6.31 -19.34 -4.07
C SER A 149 -5.25 -20.32 -4.55
N GLN A 150 -4.59 -20.04 -5.67
CA GLN A 150 -3.48 -20.87 -6.16
C GLN A 150 -2.26 -20.81 -5.23
N LEU A 151 -1.95 -19.61 -4.72
CA LEU A 151 -0.89 -19.42 -3.74
C LEU A 151 -1.16 -20.23 -2.46
N MET A 152 -2.38 -20.13 -1.93
CA MET A 152 -2.81 -20.89 -0.75
C MET A 152 -2.72 -22.40 -0.98
N ALA A 153 -3.26 -22.90 -2.08
CA ALA A 153 -3.23 -24.32 -2.40
C ALA A 153 -1.80 -24.87 -2.54
N THR A 154 -0.87 -24.03 -3.06
CA THR A 154 0.55 -24.40 -3.16
C THR A 154 1.19 -24.49 -1.79
N ALA A 155 0.95 -23.52 -0.91
CA ALA A 155 1.45 -23.52 0.47
C ALA A 155 0.88 -24.70 1.27
N GLU A 156 -0.42 -24.99 1.15
CA GLU A 156 -1.08 -26.12 1.82
C GLU A 156 -0.52 -27.47 1.37
N ALA A 157 -0.27 -27.64 0.07
CA ALA A 157 0.31 -28.86 -0.48
C ALA A 157 1.75 -29.08 0.03
N ALA A 158 2.56 -28.01 0.08
CA ALA A 158 3.91 -28.06 0.62
C ALA A 158 3.91 -28.39 2.11
N TYR A 159 3.05 -27.72 2.89
CA TYR A 159 2.90 -27.94 4.32
C TYR A 159 2.47 -29.38 4.62
N SER A 160 1.45 -29.89 3.93
CA SER A 160 0.97 -31.26 4.12
C SER A 160 2.02 -32.30 3.78
N ALA A 161 2.84 -32.07 2.75
CA ALA A 161 3.94 -32.98 2.41
C ALA A 161 5.00 -33.03 3.53
N LEU A 162 5.37 -31.87 4.09
CA LEU A 162 6.35 -31.78 5.16
C LEU A 162 5.82 -32.34 6.49
N LEU A 163 4.57 -32.05 6.84
CA LEU A 163 3.92 -32.55 8.06
C LEU A 163 3.84 -34.08 8.10
N ASN A 164 3.68 -34.72 6.95
CA ASN A 164 3.68 -36.18 6.82
C ASN A 164 5.08 -36.82 6.92
N THR A 165 6.13 -36.04 6.69
CA THR A 165 7.51 -36.53 6.56
C THR A 165 8.36 -36.22 7.79
N GLU A 166 8.10 -35.10 8.46
CA GLU A 166 8.85 -34.61 9.62
C GLU A 166 7.95 -34.56 10.86
N GLN A 167 8.38 -35.20 11.97
CA GLN A 167 7.77 -35.01 13.31
C GLN A 167 8.20 -33.66 13.90
N GLN A 168 7.96 -32.57 13.17
CA GLN A 168 8.27 -31.22 13.63
C GLN A 168 7.09 -30.57 14.35
N ASP A 169 7.39 -29.51 15.09
CA ASP A 169 6.40 -28.58 15.62
C ASP A 169 5.60 -28.00 14.44
N ALA A 170 4.32 -28.40 14.36
CA ALA A 170 3.41 -28.02 13.28
C ALA A 170 3.24 -26.49 13.18
N TYR A 171 3.40 -25.76 14.29
CA TYR A 171 3.37 -24.31 14.32
C TYR A 171 4.63 -23.70 13.68
N GLY A 172 5.82 -24.15 14.10
CA GLY A 172 7.08 -23.73 13.51
C GLY A 172 7.16 -24.03 12.01
N LEU A 173 6.64 -25.19 11.58
CA LEU A 173 6.56 -25.56 10.17
C LEU A 173 5.60 -24.63 9.40
N ALA A 174 4.48 -24.22 9.99
CA ALA A 174 3.54 -23.31 9.34
C ALA A 174 4.17 -21.93 9.11
N LEU A 175 4.93 -21.42 10.09
CA LEU A 175 5.69 -20.18 9.95
C LEU A 175 6.75 -20.29 8.86
N GLN A 176 7.48 -21.41 8.80
CA GLN A 176 8.50 -21.63 7.77
C GLN A 176 7.86 -21.65 6.37
N VAL A 177 6.83 -22.48 6.16
CA VAL A 177 6.17 -22.62 4.85
C VAL A 177 5.51 -21.31 4.43
N ALA A 178 4.86 -20.60 5.36
CA ALA A 178 4.30 -19.29 5.08
C ALA A 178 5.37 -18.29 4.66
N SER A 179 6.52 -18.25 5.35
CA SER A 179 7.65 -17.38 4.96
C SER A 179 8.20 -17.72 3.58
N GLU A 180 8.24 -19.01 3.20
CA GLU A 180 8.72 -19.45 1.88
C GLU A 180 7.76 -19.09 0.74
N HIS A 181 6.46 -19.01 1.03
CA HIS A 181 5.40 -18.68 0.06
C HIS A 181 4.90 -17.23 0.18
N SER A 182 5.52 -16.43 1.04
CA SER A 182 5.17 -15.02 1.19
C SER A 182 5.71 -14.22 0.02
N LEU A 183 4.84 -13.38 -0.56
CA LEU A 183 5.20 -12.51 -1.68
C LEU A 183 5.72 -11.19 -1.14
N PHE A 184 6.98 -10.86 -1.42
CA PHE A 184 7.59 -9.60 -0.98
C PHE A 184 8.00 -8.69 -2.12
N ALA A 185 8.16 -9.24 -3.34
CA ALA A 185 8.55 -8.42 -4.48
C ALA A 185 7.33 -7.66 -5.02
N PRO A 186 7.48 -6.37 -5.37
CA PRO A 186 6.42 -5.61 -6.00
C PRO A 186 5.81 -6.30 -7.23
N ASP A 187 6.65 -6.95 -8.05
CA ASP A 187 6.23 -7.66 -9.26
C ASP A 187 5.32 -8.86 -8.97
N ASP A 188 5.45 -9.48 -7.80
CA ASP A 188 4.59 -10.60 -7.39
C ASP A 188 3.26 -10.12 -6.77
N ILE A 189 3.30 -8.94 -6.14
CA ILE A 189 2.13 -8.33 -5.47
C ILE A 189 1.24 -7.61 -6.47
N ALA A 190 1.80 -6.97 -7.51
CA ALA A 190 1.03 -6.20 -8.49
C ALA A 190 -0.07 -7.02 -9.19
N PRO A 191 0.14 -8.29 -9.61
CA PRO A 191 -0.92 -9.14 -10.14
C PRO A 191 -2.07 -9.39 -9.14
N LEU A 192 -1.75 -9.53 -7.84
CA LEU A 192 -2.77 -9.69 -6.80
C LEU A 192 -3.60 -8.41 -6.63
N VAL A 193 -2.95 -7.25 -6.66
CA VAL A 193 -3.63 -5.95 -6.59
C VAL A 193 -4.51 -5.73 -7.82
N ALA A 194 -4.07 -6.16 -9.01
CA ALA A 194 -4.85 -6.08 -10.23
C ALA A 194 -6.09 -7.02 -10.20
N GLU A 195 -5.95 -8.21 -9.62
CA GLU A 195 -7.07 -9.15 -9.43
C GLU A 195 -8.03 -8.67 -8.33
N ASN A 196 -7.51 -8.12 -7.24
CA ASN A 196 -8.29 -7.64 -6.12
C ASN A 196 -7.80 -6.26 -5.62
N PRO A 197 -8.33 -5.16 -6.18
CA PRO A 197 -7.95 -3.81 -5.76
C PRO A 197 -8.26 -3.47 -4.30
N LEU A 198 -9.10 -4.26 -3.61
CA LEU A 198 -9.38 -4.07 -2.17
C LEU A 198 -8.14 -4.27 -1.29
N LEU A 199 -7.09 -4.92 -1.80
CA LEU A 199 -5.79 -4.99 -1.12
C LEU A 199 -5.20 -3.59 -0.87
N LEU A 200 -5.57 -2.58 -1.65
CA LEU A 200 -5.18 -1.19 -1.44
C LEU A 200 -5.82 -0.57 -0.19
N GLY A 201 -6.92 -1.15 0.32
CA GLY A 201 -7.54 -0.76 1.58
C GLY A 201 -6.84 -1.30 2.82
N MET A 202 -5.87 -2.21 2.68
CA MET A 202 -5.14 -2.78 3.80
C MET A 202 -4.32 -1.72 4.56
N ARG A 203 -4.15 -1.94 5.85
CA ARG A 203 -3.46 -1.04 6.79
C ARG A 203 -2.42 -1.80 7.59
N GLY A 204 -1.42 -1.09 8.13
CA GLY A 204 -0.33 -1.72 8.87
C GLY A 204 -0.78 -2.40 10.17
N ASP A 205 -1.82 -1.89 10.82
CA ASP A 205 -2.51 -2.47 11.99
C ASP A 205 -1.60 -3.08 13.08
N ASN A 206 -0.42 -2.49 13.30
CA ASN A 206 0.65 -2.99 14.20
C ASN A 206 1.17 -4.39 13.87
N MET A 207 0.94 -4.90 12.67
CA MET A 207 1.44 -6.19 12.19
C MET A 207 2.92 -6.16 11.83
N MET A 208 3.51 -4.97 11.80
CA MET A 208 4.90 -4.76 11.42
C MET A 208 5.74 -4.34 12.60
N ASP A 209 6.95 -4.88 12.65
CA ASP A 209 7.98 -4.42 13.57
C ASP A 209 8.34 -2.96 13.26
N GLN A 210 7.98 -2.06 14.16
CA GLN A 210 8.24 -0.63 14.02
C GLN A 210 9.74 -0.32 14.08
N GLU A 211 10.56 -1.15 14.73
CA GLU A 211 12.01 -0.95 14.79
C GLU A 211 12.67 -1.31 13.45
N MET A 212 12.19 -2.35 12.77
CA MET A 212 12.73 -2.78 11.48
C MET A 212 12.52 -1.74 10.37
N PHE A 213 11.42 -0.99 10.41
CA PHE A 213 11.04 -0.04 9.38
C PHE A 213 11.09 1.42 9.81
N GLU A 214 11.66 1.71 10.99
CA GLU A 214 11.67 3.06 11.60
C GLU A 214 10.25 3.68 11.67
N GLY A 215 9.23 2.83 11.82
CA GLY A 215 7.82 3.21 11.83
C GLY A 215 7.20 3.55 10.46
N ASP A 216 7.89 3.38 9.34
CA ASP A 216 7.42 3.76 7.99
C ASP A 216 7.64 2.64 6.95
N PRO A 217 6.90 1.52 7.04
CA PRO A 217 7.06 0.40 6.12
C PRO A 217 6.61 0.73 4.68
N PRO A 218 7.23 0.14 3.64
CA PRO A 218 6.74 0.23 2.27
C PRO A 218 5.32 -0.31 2.11
N ALA A 219 4.55 0.29 1.20
CA ALA A 219 3.14 -0.03 0.96
C ALA A 219 2.91 -1.52 0.60
N GLY A 220 3.78 -2.08 -0.25
CA GLY A 220 3.74 -3.50 -0.63
C GLY A 220 3.97 -4.45 0.54
N MET A 221 4.82 -4.07 1.50
CA MET A 221 5.05 -4.90 2.70
C MET A 221 3.79 -5.01 3.56
N VAL A 222 2.91 -4.00 3.57
CA VAL A 222 1.63 -4.07 4.30
C VAL A 222 0.79 -5.21 3.72
N ILE A 223 0.65 -5.26 2.38
CA ILE A 223 -0.03 -6.36 1.71
C ILE A 223 0.65 -7.69 2.03
N SER A 224 1.98 -7.77 1.92
CA SER A 224 2.74 -8.99 2.23
C SER A 224 2.45 -9.51 3.63
N ALA A 225 2.49 -8.65 4.65
CA ALA A 225 2.24 -9.05 6.04
C ALA A 225 0.84 -9.64 6.23
N HIS A 226 -0.19 -9.03 5.63
CA HIS A 226 -1.56 -9.56 5.62
C HIS A 226 -1.64 -10.93 4.94
N LEU A 227 -1.01 -11.08 3.78
CA LEU A 227 -0.97 -12.35 3.05
C LEU A 227 -0.25 -13.44 3.84
N THR A 228 0.91 -13.13 4.44
CA THR A 228 1.66 -14.07 5.29
C THR A 228 0.81 -14.53 6.47
N GLN A 229 0.15 -13.61 7.18
CA GLN A 229 -0.71 -13.97 8.31
C GLN A 229 -1.87 -14.88 7.87
N MET A 230 -2.49 -14.59 6.72
CA MET A 230 -3.57 -15.40 6.18
C MET A 230 -3.09 -16.82 5.82
N ILE A 231 -1.90 -16.96 5.23
CA ILE A 231 -1.30 -18.27 4.94
C ILE A 231 -1.05 -19.02 6.25
N VAL A 232 -0.43 -18.38 7.25
CA VAL A 232 -0.17 -19.01 8.55
C VAL A 232 -1.47 -19.52 9.18
N SER A 233 -2.51 -18.68 9.24
CA SER A 233 -3.81 -19.07 9.79
C SER A 233 -4.39 -20.29 9.07
N GLN A 234 -4.39 -20.28 7.74
CA GLN A 234 -4.88 -21.39 6.92
C GLN A 234 -4.11 -22.70 7.17
N LEU A 235 -2.77 -22.63 7.27
CA LEU A 235 -1.94 -23.80 7.54
C LEU A 235 -2.17 -24.37 8.95
N LEU A 236 -2.39 -23.51 9.95
CA LEU A 236 -2.71 -23.94 11.31
C LEU A 236 -4.09 -24.59 11.40
N GLU A 237 -5.09 -24.07 10.69
CA GLU A 237 -6.40 -24.71 10.56
C GLU A 237 -6.27 -26.11 9.96
N LEU A 238 -5.50 -26.25 8.87
CA LEU A 238 -5.22 -27.55 8.26
C LEU A 238 -4.50 -28.51 9.23
N ALA A 239 -3.57 -28.01 10.03
CA ALA A 239 -2.88 -28.81 11.05
C ALA A 239 -3.82 -29.32 12.14
N VAL A 240 -4.80 -28.50 12.55
CA VAL A 240 -5.86 -28.90 13.48
C VAL A 240 -6.76 -29.98 12.86
N GLU A 241 -7.18 -29.81 11.60
CA GLU A 241 -7.99 -30.81 10.89
C GLU A 241 -7.28 -32.17 10.76
N GLN A 242 -5.96 -32.15 10.56
CA GLN A 242 -5.13 -33.36 10.49
C GLN A 242 -4.75 -33.92 11.87
N GLY A 243 -5.14 -33.25 12.96
CA GLY A 243 -4.89 -33.67 14.34
C GLY A 243 -3.44 -33.47 14.81
N ALA A 244 -2.66 -32.66 14.09
CA ALA A 244 -1.27 -32.34 14.43
C ALA A 244 -1.17 -31.26 15.53
N ILE A 245 -2.19 -30.40 15.65
CA ILE A 245 -2.31 -29.38 16.71
C ILE A 245 -3.62 -29.61 17.47
N GLY A 246 -3.56 -29.60 18.81
CA GLY A 246 -4.75 -29.64 19.65
C GLY A 246 -5.43 -28.27 19.68
N THR A 247 -6.71 -28.22 20.04
CA THR A 247 -7.45 -26.96 20.20
C THR A 247 -7.69 -26.61 21.65
N ASP A 248 -7.76 -25.31 21.95
CA ASP A 248 -8.21 -24.82 23.26
C ASP A 248 -9.72 -25.01 23.46
N SER A 249 -10.24 -24.61 24.62
CA SER A 249 -11.68 -24.68 24.92
C SER A 249 -12.56 -23.80 24.02
N SER A 250 -11.96 -22.91 23.24
CA SER A 250 -12.61 -21.98 22.31
C SER A 250 -12.45 -22.39 20.84
N GLY A 251 -11.74 -23.48 20.54
CA GLY A 251 -11.51 -23.99 19.19
C GLY A 251 -10.30 -23.37 18.48
N HIS A 252 -9.48 -22.57 19.15
CA HIS A 252 -8.25 -22.04 18.57
C HIS A 252 -7.11 -23.07 18.66
N PRO A 253 -6.20 -23.10 17.67
CA PRO A 253 -5.01 -23.94 17.74
C PRO A 253 -4.19 -23.63 19.01
N LEU A 254 -3.80 -24.67 19.75
CA LEU A 254 -2.88 -24.56 20.88
C LEU A 254 -1.48 -24.26 20.34
N ILE A 255 -1.14 -22.97 20.32
CA ILE A 255 0.21 -22.50 20.00
C ILE A 255 1.14 -22.98 21.13
N PRO A 256 2.25 -23.67 20.83
CA PRO A 256 3.23 -24.01 21.87
C PRO A 256 3.69 -22.71 22.52
N GLU A 257 3.53 -22.57 23.84
CA GLU A 257 4.20 -21.48 24.55
C GLU A 257 5.70 -21.66 24.26
N VAL A 258 6.31 -20.68 23.59
CA VAL A 258 7.75 -20.63 23.40
C VAL A 258 8.33 -20.63 24.80
N SER A 259 8.75 -21.81 25.26
CA SER A 259 9.37 -21.96 26.56
C SER A 259 10.59 -21.08 26.51
N ASP A 260 10.54 -20.00 27.28
CA ASP A 260 11.67 -19.17 27.65
C ASP A 260 12.61 -20.05 28.49
N ASN A 261 13.26 -21.02 27.83
CA ASN A 261 14.25 -21.90 28.41
C ASN A 261 15.53 -21.08 28.55
N SER A 262 15.49 -20.25 29.60
CA SER A 262 16.65 -19.81 30.34
C SER A 262 17.61 -21.00 30.49
N VAL A 263 18.70 -20.95 29.73
CA VAL A 263 19.85 -21.82 29.94
C VAL A 263 20.48 -21.41 31.26
N LEU A 264 20.26 -22.18 32.32
CA LEU A 264 21.13 -22.17 33.50
C LEU A 264 21.38 -23.60 33.98
N HIS A 265 22.57 -24.11 33.61
CA HIS A 265 23.34 -25.06 34.40
C HIS A 265 24.07 -24.32 35.52
#